data_AF-A0A225EA76-F1
#
_entry.id   AF-A0A225EA76-F1
#
_cell.length_a   1.000
_cell.length_b   1.000
_cell.length_c   1.000
_cell.angle_alpha   90.00
_cell.angle_beta   90.00
_cell.angle_gamma   90.00
#
_symmetry.space_group_name_H-M   'P 1'
#
loop_
_entity.id
_entity.type
_entity.pdbx_description
1 polymer ?
#
loop_
_entity_poly.entity_id
_entity_poly.type
_entity_poly.pdbx_seq_one_letter_code
_entity_poly.pdbx_strand_id
1 'polypeptide(L)'
;MKAPKIVLGVTAGVFVAAAAWGATFLLRGHEAEVTTLLGGPDAVTTIQKADKVEAYRLDPKPGAVEPAVVGDAVPVPAPLATKIATALTADSTYAWDFAKGCKPNYGVRLSFFRGSDRVDVFLCFECDLLRADHNGARGAAKDFDPGRPAFVKAVKELFPKDPVVQALNEIGR
;
A
#
# COMPACT_ATOMS: atom_id res chain seq x y z
N MET A 1 43.31 -65.01 -24.86
CA MET A 1 42.64 -63.69 -24.90
C MET A 1 42.22 -63.32 -23.48
N LYS A 2 42.52 -62.10 -23.06
CA LYS A 2 42.46 -61.60 -21.68
C LYS A 2 41.02 -61.41 -21.18
N ALA A 3 40.77 -61.73 -19.92
CA ALA A 3 39.54 -61.42 -19.20
C ALA A 3 39.36 -59.91 -18.98
N PRO A 4 38.13 -59.38 -18.90
CA PRO A 4 37.88 -58.08 -18.30
C PRO A 4 37.55 -58.23 -16.81
N LYS A 5 38.04 -57.25 -16.06
CA LYS A 5 38.07 -57.12 -14.60
C LYS A 5 37.53 -55.71 -14.27
N ILE A 6 36.69 -55.63 -13.23
CA ILE A 6 36.44 -54.46 -12.36
C ILE A 6 35.60 -53.34 -13.06
N VAL A 7 34.73 -52.52 -12.46
CA VAL A 7 34.88 -51.75 -11.22
C VAL A 7 33.50 -51.28 -10.69
N LEU A 8 33.32 -51.41 -9.36
CA LEU A 8 32.32 -50.71 -8.54
C LEU A 8 32.62 -49.20 -8.52
N GLY A 9 31.64 -48.36 -8.82
CA GLY A 9 31.72 -46.91 -8.58
C GLY A 9 30.47 -46.41 -7.87
N VAL A 10 30.49 -46.38 -6.54
CA VAL A 10 29.54 -45.62 -5.73
C VAL A 10 30.19 -44.26 -5.48
N THR A 11 29.74 -43.22 -6.18
CA THR A 11 30.10 -41.83 -5.87
C THR A 11 29.03 -41.23 -4.98
N ALA A 12 29.43 -40.97 -3.73
CA ALA A 12 28.70 -40.12 -2.81
C ALA A 12 28.71 -38.67 -3.33
N GLY A 13 27.52 -38.13 -3.62
CA GLY A 13 27.31 -36.71 -3.86
C GLY A 13 26.62 -36.09 -2.66
N VAL A 14 27.37 -35.48 -1.75
CA VAL A 14 26.83 -34.62 -0.69
C VAL A 14 26.57 -33.25 -1.30
N PHE A 15 25.29 -32.87 -1.38
CA PHE A 15 24.86 -31.51 -1.68
C PHE A 15 25.19 -30.60 -0.50
N VAL A 16 25.99 -29.56 -0.73
CA VAL A 16 26.05 -28.40 0.16
C VAL A 16 25.59 -27.18 -0.65
N ALA A 17 24.31 -26.84 -0.51
CA ALA A 17 23.77 -25.55 -0.92
C ALA A 17 22.93 -25.01 0.25
N ALA A 18 23.59 -24.33 1.19
CA ALA A 18 22.92 -23.71 2.33
C ALA A 18 23.55 -22.34 2.61
N ALA A 19 23.08 -21.29 1.92
CA ALA A 19 23.22 -19.89 2.32
C ALA A 19 22.35 -18.97 1.44
N ALA A 20 21.02 -19.06 1.52
CA ALA A 20 20.12 -18.09 0.88
C ALA A 20 18.71 -18.00 1.50
N TRP A 21 18.53 -18.45 2.76
CA TRP A 21 17.19 -18.58 3.35
C TRP A 21 16.86 -17.54 4.42
N GLY A 22 17.84 -16.72 4.85
CA GLY A 22 17.64 -15.71 5.90
C GLY A 22 16.93 -14.44 5.42
N ALA A 23 17.22 -13.97 4.20
CA ALA A 23 16.64 -12.72 3.69
C ALA A 23 15.18 -12.86 3.21
N THR A 24 14.76 -14.07 2.85
CA THR A 24 13.44 -14.33 2.26
C THR A 24 12.31 -14.39 3.28
N PHE A 25 12.62 -14.59 4.57
CA PHE A 25 11.59 -14.76 5.60
C PHE A 25 11.08 -13.42 6.14
N LEU A 26 11.95 -12.41 6.26
CA LEU A 26 11.56 -11.07 6.73
C LEU A 26 10.72 -10.31 5.70
N LEU A 27 11.04 -10.44 4.41
CA LEU A 27 10.26 -9.79 3.33
C LEU A 27 8.86 -10.40 3.13
N ARG A 28 8.62 -11.66 3.56
CA ARG A 28 7.31 -12.33 3.43
C ARG A 28 6.32 -11.96 4.53
N GLY A 29 6.79 -11.45 5.68
CA GLY A 29 5.92 -11.15 6.83
C GLY A 29 4.96 -10.00 6.53
N HIS A 30 5.48 -8.90 5.98
CA HIS A 30 4.69 -7.68 5.83
C HIS A 30 3.77 -7.67 4.60
N GLU A 31 4.00 -8.50 3.57
CA GLU A 31 3.06 -8.60 2.45
C GLU A 31 1.65 -9.06 2.90
N ALA A 32 1.61 -9.97 3.89
CA ALA A 32 0.37 -10.40 4.54
C ALA A 32 -0.25 -9.27 5.39
N GLU A 33 0.57 -8.43 6.02
CA GLU A 33 0.11 -7.29 6.81
C GLU A 33 -0.47 -6.18 5.92
N VAL A 34 0.18 -5.86 4.79
CA VAL A 34 -0.36 -4.94 3.76
C VAL A 34 -1.71 -5.44 3.27
N THR A 35 -1.79 -6.73 2.93
CA THR A 35 -3.03 -7.34 2.45
C THR A 35 -4.14 -7.23 3.50
N THR A 36 -3.83 -7.49 4.76
CA THR A 36 -4.79 -7.38 5.87
C THR A 36 -5.22 -5.93 6.08
N LEU A 37 -4.27 -4.99 6.11
CA LEU A 37 -4.51 -3.55 6.27
C LEU A 37 -5.46 -3.01 5.19
N LEU A 38 -5.28 -3.44 3.95
CA LEU A 38 -6.06 -2.96 2.82
C LEU A 38 -7.46 -3.60 2.72
N GLY A 39 -7.79 -4.60 3.56
CA GLY A 39 -9.10 -5.25 3.57
C GLY A 39 -9.16 -6.60 2.84
N GLY A 40 -8.01 -7.26 2.69
CA GLY A 40 -7.88 -8.60 2.13
C GLY A 40 -7.43 -8.65 0.66
N PRO A 41 -7.26 -9.86 0.10
CA PRO A 41 -6.75 -10.04 -1.27
C PRO A 41 -7.66 -9.43 -2.34
N ASP A 42 -8.97 -9.42 -2.13
CA ASP A 42 -9.93 -8.81 -3.06
C ASP A 42 -9.80 -7.28 -3.08
N ALA A 43 -9.52 -6.67 -1.93
CA ALA A 43 -9.27 -5.23 -1.84
C ALA A 43 -7.95 -4.86 -2.53
N VAL A 44 -6.87 -5.62 -2.29
CA VAL A 44 -5.59 -5.45 -3.00
C VAL A 44 -5.78 -5.55 -4.51
N THR A 45 -6.54 -6.55 -4.96
CA THR A 45 -6.81 -6.73 -6.39
C THR A 45 -7.67 -5.59 -6.95
N THR A 46 -8.63 -5.08 -6.17
CA THR A 46 -9.44 -3.90 -6.53
C THR A 46 -8.58 -2.65 -6.67
N ILE A 47 -7.61 -2.43 -5.77
CA ILE A 47 -6.67 -1.30 -5.85
C ILE A 47 -5.76 -1.42 -7.09
N GLN A 48 -5.19 -2.60 -7.33
CA GLN A 48 -4.22 -2.80 -8.42
C GLN A 48 -4.86 -2.86 -9.81
N LYS A 49 -6.11 -3.32 -9.90
CA LYS A 49 -6.83 -3.55 -11.18
C LYS A 49 -8.14 -2.76 -11.24
N ALA A 50 -8.17 -1.57 -10.65
CA ALA A 50 -9.34 -0.71 -10.67
C ALA A 50 -9.72 -0.33 -12.12
N ASP A 51 -11.01 -0.41 -12.43
CA ASP A 51 -11.58 0.10 -13.69
C ASP A 51 -11.69 1.63 -13.65
N LYS A 52 -11.88 2.17 -12.44
CA LYS A 52 -12.04 3.60 -12.18
C LYS A 52 -11.42 3.95 -10.83
N VAL A 53 -10.75 5.10 -10.78
CA VAL A 53 -10.24 5.68 -9.53
C VAL A 53 -10.66 7.14 -9.44
N GLU A 54 -11.20 7.53 -8.29
CA GLU A 54 -11.64 8.89 -8.00
C GLU A 54 -10.95 9.41 -6.73
N ALA A 55 -10.60 10.68 -6.74
CA ALA A 55 -10.06 11.37 -5.58
C ALA A 55 -11.06 12.41 -5.07
N TYR A 56 -11.16 12.51 -3.76
CA TYR A 56 -12.07 13.42 -3.08
C TYR A 56 -11.30 14.24 -2.06
N ARG A 57 -11.49 15.56 -2.09
CA ARG A 57 -11.09 16.43 -0.99
C ARG A 57 -12.09 16.25 0.15
N LEU A 58 -11.61 16.16 1.38
CA LEU A 58 -12.43 15.98 2.57
C LEU A 58 -12.41 17.22 3.47
N ASP A 59 -13.49 17.51 4.18
CA ASP A 59 -13.51 18.49 5.27
C ASP A 59 -12.89 17.84 6.51
N PRO A 60 -11.63 18.19 6.85
CA PRO A 60 -10.89 17.47 7.87
C PRO A 60 -11.42 17.86 9.25
N LYS A 61 -11.97 16.89 9.97
CA LYS A 61 -12.37 17.02 11.38
C LYS A 61 -11.63 15.99 12.22
N PRO A 62 -10.86 16.40 13.25
CA PRO A 62 -10.09 15.49 14.08
C PRO A 62 -10.95 14.37 14.69
N GLY A 63 -10.59 13.12 14.41
CA GLY A 63 -11.30 11.94 14.89
C GLY A 63 -12.65 11.68 14.22
N ALA A 64 -13.01 12.44 13.18
CA ALA A 64 -14.20 12.14 12.39
C ALA A 64 -14.02 10.81 11.67
N VAL A 65 -15.01 9.95 11.90
CA VAL A 65 -15.02 8.59 11.37
C VAL A 65 -15.28 8.61 9.86
N GLU A 66 -16.24 9.42 9.42
CA GLU A 66 -16.58 9.66 8.03
C GLU A 66 -16.52 11.17 7.75
N PRO A 67 -15.36 11.69 7.30
CA PRO A 67 -15.22 13.08 6.92
C PRO A 67 -16.16 13.44 5.75
N ALA A 68 -16.70 14.65 5.76
CA ALA A 68 -17.54 15.13 4.66
C ALA A 68 -16.69 15.36 3.41
N VAL A 69 -17.23 15.11 2.22
CA VAL A 69 -16.58 15.45 0.95
C VAL A 69 -16.77 16.94 0.67
N VAL A 70 -15.70 17.59 0.18
CA VAL A 70 -15.70 18.99 -0.24
C VAL A 70 -15.48 19.04 -1.76
N GLY A 71 -16.50 19.51 -2.48
CA GLY A 71 -16.46 19.60 -3.94
C GLY A 71 -16.72 18.27 -4.65
N ASP A 72 -16.41 18.25 -5.94
CA ASP A 72 -16.70 17.13 -6.83
C ASP A 72 -15.59 16.07 -6.83
N ALA A 73 -15.94 14.87 -7.28
CA ALA A 73 -14.97 13.81 -7.53
C ALA A 73 -13.98 14.23 -8.63
N VAL A 74 -12.69 14.06 -8.36
CA VAL A 74 -11.64 14.26 -9.36
C VAL A 74 -11.25 12.89 -9.94
N PRO A 75 -11.45 12.64 -11.25
CA PRO A 75 -11.01 11.39 -11.85
C PRO A 75 -9.49 11.29 -11.84
N VAL A 76 -8.95 10.16 -11.38
CA VAL A 76 -7.50 9.93 -11.33
C VAL A 76 -7.03 9.34 -12.67
N PRO A 77 -6.09 9.99 -13.39
CA PRO A 77 -5.56 9.45 -14.63
C PRO A 77 -4.91 8.08 -14.43
N ALA A 78 -5.09 7.15 -15.37
CA ALA A 78 -4.61 5.77 -15.24
C ALA A 78 -3.12 5.64 -14.86
N PRO A 79 -2.17 6.39 -15.46
CA PRO A 79 -0.76 6.31 -15.06
C PRO A 79 -0.51 6.73 -13.60
N LEU A 80 -1.28 7.70 -13.10
CA LEU A 80 -1.19 8.15 -11.71
C LEU A 80 -1.86 7.14 -10.76
N ALA A 81 -3.01 6.59 -11.16
CA ALA A 81 -3.69 5.52 -10.42
C ALA A 81 -2.77 4.30 -10.22
N THR A 82 -2.03 3.89 -11.26
CA THR A 82 -1.05 2.80 -11.15
C THR A 82 0.05 3.13 -10.14
N LYS A 83 0.62 4.34 -10.16
CA LYS A 83 1.66 4.75 -9.20
C LYS A 83 1.14 4.74 -7.76
N ILE A 84 -0.07 5.24 -7.55
CA ILE A 84 -0.73 5.26 -6.24
C ILE A 84 -0.98 3.82 -5.78
N ALA A 85 -1.53 2.95 -6.64
CA ALA A 85 -1.77 1.55 -6.32
C ALA A 85 -0.47 0.82 -5.94
N THR A 86 0.60 1.01 -6.71
CA THR A 86 1.93 0.48 -6.38
C THR A 86 2.39 0.94 -5.01
N ALA A 87 2.28 2.23 -4.70
CA ALA A 87 2.63 2.75 -3.38
C ALA A 87 1.78 2.12 -2.27
N LEU A 88 0.46 2.05 -2.43
CA LEU A 88 -0.42 1.44 -1.43
C LEU A 88 -0.10 -0.04 -1.17
N THR A 89 0.27 -0.80 -2.20
CA THR A 89 0.54 -2.23 -2.04
C THR A 89 2.00 -2.56 -1.72
N ALA A 90 2.89 -1.55 -1.67
CA ALA A 90 4.29 -1.76 -1.31
C ALA A 90 4.45 -1.79 0.20
N ASP A 91 5.09 -2.83 0.72
CA ASP A 91 5.48 -2.95 2.13
C ASP A 91 6.25 -1.72 2.64
N SER A 92 7.22 -1.24 1.84
CA SER A 92 8.08 -0.11 2.17
C SER A 92 7.34 1.23 2.33
N THR A 93 6.04 1.28 2.07
CA THR A 93 5.20 2.46 2.30
C THR A 93 4.89 2.65 3.78
N TYR A 94 4.91 1.58 4.56
CA TYR A 94 4.36 1.56 5.91
C TYR A 94 5.42 1.51 6.99
N ALA A 95 5.11 2.11 8.13
CA ALA A 95 5.91 2.00 9.33
C ALA A 95 5.29 0.98 10.30
N TRP A 96 5.79 -0.25 10.27
CA TRP A 96 5.23 -1.36 11.03
C TRP A 96 5.54 -1.31 12.53
N ASP A 97 6.75 -0.90 12.88
CA ASP A 97 7.33 -1.10 14.22
C ASP A 97 6.98 0.00 15.25
N PHE A 98 6.10 0.94 14.90
CA PHE A 98 5.61 1.92 15.84
C PHE A 98 4.15 2.28 15.60
N ALA A 99 3.57 2.99 16.57
CA ALA A 99 2.23 3.56 16.51
C ALA A 99 2.25 4.99 17.05
N LYS A 100 1.51 5.89 16.40
CA LYS A 100 1.36 7.27 16.84
C LYS A 100 0.08 7.48 17.66
N GLY A 101 0.14 8.37 18.65
CA GLY A 101 -1.03 8.82 19.43
C GLY A 101 -1.89 9.89 18.71
N CYS A 102 -1.80 9.98 17.38
CA CYS A 102 -2.45 11.03 16.61
C CYS A 102 -3.91 10.68 16.31
N LYS A 103 -4.84 11.61 16.54
CA LYS A 103 -6.22 11.47 16.07
C LYS A 103 -6.27 11.85 14.60
N PRO A 104 -6.60 10.94 13.68
CA PRO A 104 -6.51 11.22 12.27
C PRO A 104 -7.48 12.33 11.88
N ASN A 105 -6.99 13.19 10.98
CA ASN A 105 -7.70 14.30 10.40
C ASN A 105 -7.66 14.16 8.87
N TYR A 106 -8.40 13.18 8.36
CA TYR A 106 -8.32 12.76 6.96
C TYR A 106 -8.71 13.90 6.02
N GLY A 107 -7.81 14.23 5.09
CA GLY A 107 -7.98 15.34 4.15
C GLY A 107 -8.26 14.89 2.71
N VAL A 108 -7.91 13.66 2.36
CA VAL A 108 -8.12 13.10 1.02
C VAL A 108 -8.66 11.68 1.13
N ARG A 109 -9.63 11.33 0.27
CA ARG A 109 -10.05 9.96 0.02
C ARG A 109 -9.75 9.57 -1.43
N LEU A 110 -9.20 8.39 -1.63
CA LEU A 110 -9.05 7.74 -2.92
C LEU A 110 -10.01 6.56 -2.99
N SER A 111 -10.89 6.54 -3.98
CA SER A 111 -11.89 5.47 -4.16
C SER A 111 -11.54 4.67 -5.41
N PHE A 112 -11.21 3.40 -5.23
CA PHE A 112 -10.91 2.44 -6.28
C PHE A 112 -12.13 1.58 -6.54
N PHE A 113 -12.53 1.43 -7.80
CA PHE A 113 -13.70 0.64 -8.19
C PHE A 113 -13.29 -0.45 -9.17
N ARG A 114 -13.76 -1.67 -8.94
CA ARG A 114 -13.58 -2.82 -9.85
C ARG A 114 -14.87 -3.63 -9.87
N GLY A 115 -15.63 -3.56 -10.96
CA GLY A 115 -16.99 -4.13 -10.99
C GLY A 115 -17.86 -3.61 -9.84
N SER A 116 -18.31 -4.50 -8.95
CA SER A 116 -19.07 -4.15 -7.73
C SER A 116 -18.21 -3.85 -6.51
N ASP A 117 -16.91 -4.15 -6.57
CA ASP A 117 -15.99 -3.92 -5.45
C ASP A 117 -15.55 -2.46 -5.39
N ARG A 118 -15.39 -1.97 -4.16
CA ARG A 118 -14.92 -0.63 -3.85
C ARG A 118 -13.96 -0.64 -2.67
N VAL A 119 -12.82 0.02 -2.83
CA VAL A 119 -11.89 0.33 -1.73
C VAL A 119 -11.76 1.83 -1.58
N ASP A 120 -12.06 2.35 -0.40
CA ASP A 120 -11.84 3.74 -0.02
C ASP A 120 -10.60 3.86 0.87
N VAL A 121 -9.59 4.58 0.40
CA VAL A 121 -8.38 4.88 1.16
C VAL A 121 -8.42 6.31 1.65
N PHE A 122 -8.45 6.50 2.96
CA PHE A 122 -8.45 7.80 3.62
C PHE A 122 -7.04 8.17 4.05
N LEU A 123 -6.57 9.35 3.68
CA LEU A 123 -5.22 9.85 3.94
C LEU A 123 -5.24 11.04 4.90
N CYS A 124 -4.53 10.90 6.01
CA CYS A 124 -4.25 11.98 6.96
C CYS A 124 -2.78 12.38 6.82
N PHE A 125 -2.49 13.42 6.06
CA PHE A 125 -1.13 13.96 5.89
C PHE A 125 -0.63 14.77 7.10
N GLU A 126 -1.46 15.01 8.12
CA GLU A 126 -0.97 15.60 9.37
C GLU A 126 -0.27 14.55 10.24
N CYS A 127 -0.85 13.35 10.29
CA CYS A 127 -0.34 12.24 11.10
C CYS A 127 0.48 11.22 10.29
N ASP A 128 0.48 11.32 8.96
CA ASP A 128 0.91 10.25 8.06
C ASP A 128 0.20 8.92 8.34
N LEU A 129 -1.12 8.97 8.58
CA LEU A 129 -1.97 7.80 8.83
C LEU A 129 -2.92 7.54 7.66
N LEU A 130 -3.01 6.30 7.21
CA LEU A 130 -4.00 5.87 6.24
C LEU A 130 -4.93 4.81 6.80
N ARG A 131 -6.16 4.79 6.31
CA ARG A 131 -7.15 3.73 6.58
C ARG A 131 -7.73 3.28 5.26
N ALA A 132 -7.93 1.98 5.09
CA ALA A 132 -8.62 1.42 3.93
C ALA A 132 -9.95 0.80 4.37
N ASP A 133 -11.03 1.18 3.71
CA ASP A 133 -12.35 0.56 3.89
C ASP A 133 -12.68 -0.24 2.63
N HIS A 134 -13.11 -1.49 2.78
CA HIS A 134 -13.45 -2.37 1.66
C HIS A 134 -14.95 -2.66 1.68
N ASN A 135 -15.65 -2.27 0.61
CA ASN A 135 -17.11 -2.41 0.49
C ASN A 135 -17.88 -1.83 1.70
N GLY A 136 -17.38 -0.70 2.23
CA GLY A 136 -17.93 -0.01 3.40
C GLY A 136 -17.56 -0.64 4.76
N ALA A 137 -16.91 -1.81 4.78
CA ALA A 137 -16.35 -2.37 5.99
C ALA A 137 -15.05 -1.64 6.35
N ARG A 138 -15.03 -1.03 7.53
CA ARG A 138 -13.89 -0.24 7.99
C ARG A 138 -12.69 -1.13 8.29
N GLY A 139 -11.54 -0.80 7.72
CA GLY A 139 -10.27 -1.46 8.04
C GLY A 139 -9.49 -0.79 9.17
N ALA A 140 -8.32 -1.36 9.45
CA ALA A 140 -7.35 -0.77 10.37
C ALA A 140 -6.72 0.49 9.75
N ALA A 141 -6.13 1.32 10.62
CA ALA A 141 -5.29 2.42 10.18
C ALA A 141 -3.81 2.08 10.40
N LYS A 142 -2.93 2.57 9.52
CA LYS A 142 -1.48 2.41 9.66
C LYS A 142 -0.71 3.64 9.21
N ASP A 143 0.44 3.82 9.83
CA ASP A 143 1.40 4.87 9.53
C ASP A 143 2.05 4.63 8.16
N PHE A 144 2.11 5.67 7.33
CA PHE A 144 2.67 5.65 5.98
C PHE A 144 3.84 6.62 5.79
N ASP A 145 4.50 7.07 6.86
CA ASP A 145 5.59 8.05 6.80
C ASP A 145 6.60 7.78 5.68
N PRO A 146 7.08 6.53 5.49
CA PRO A 146 8.00 6.22 4.39
C PRO A 146 7.41 6.50 3.00
N GLY A 147 6.12 6.24 2.81
CA GLY A 147 5.38 6.48 1.56
C GLY A 147 4.86 7.91 1.38
N ARG A 148 4.99 8.79 2.38
CA ARG A 148 4.48 10.17 2.33
C ARG A 148 4.88 10.92 1.05
N PRO A 149 6.15 10.94 0.60
CA PRO A 149 6.53 11.69 -0.60
C PRO A 149 5.72 11.29 -1.83
N ALA A 150 5.47 9.97 -2.00
CA ALA A 150 4.71 9.46 -3.14
C ALA A 150 3.26 9.95 -3.11
N PHE A 151 2.60 9.88 -1.95
CA PHE A 151 1.21 10.31 -1.82
C PHE A 151 1.05 11.82 -1.92
N VAL A 152 1.92 12.61 -1.28
CA VAL A 152 1.87 14.08 -1.34
C VAL A 152 2.02 14.55 -2.79
N LYS A 153 2.99 14.01 -3.54
CA LYS A 153 3.18 14.34 -4.94
C LYS A 153 1.94 14.01 -5.79
N ALA A 154 1.37 12.83 -5.59
CA ALA A 154 0.17 12.40 -6.32
C ALA A 154 -1.05 13.28 -6.02
N VAL A 155 -1.31 13.62 -4.75
CA VAL A 155 -2.47 14.47 -4.41
C VAL A 155 -2.28 15.91 -4.88
N LYS A 156 -1.06 16.44 -4.90
CA LYS A 156 -0.79 17.76 -5.49
C LYS A 156 -1.07 17.81 -6.99
N GLU A 157 -0.77 16.73 -7.71
CA GLU A 157 -1.11 16.59 -9.13
C GLU A 157 -2.63 16.55 -9.35
N LEU A 158 -3.37 15.89 -8.47
CA LEU A 158 -4.83 15.78 -8.53
C LEU A 158 -5.57 17.07 -8.14
N PHE A 159 -5.02 17.84 -7.19
CA PHE A 159 -5.64 19.06 -6.68
C PHE A 159 -4.73 20.29 -6.89
N PRO A 160 -4.42 20.67 -8.14
CA PRO A 160 -3.43 21.71 -8.44
C PRO A 160 -3.84 23.12 -7.95
N LYS A 161 -5.13 23.33 -7.68
CA LYS A 161 -5.70 24.62 -7.24
C LYS A 161 -6.10 24.64 -5.76
N ASP A 162 -5.96 23.52 -5.04
CA ASP A 162 -6.31 23.48 -3.61
C ASP A 162 -5.11 23.97 -2.77
N PRO A 163 -5.18 25.17 -2.15
CA PRO A 163 -4.05 25.73 -1.42
C PRO A 163 -3.64 24.89 -0.21
N VAL A 164 -4.57 24.15 0.42
CA VAL A 164 -4.26 23.27 1.55
C VAL A 164 -3.46 22.07 1.09
N VAL A 165 -3.84 21.46 -0.03
CA VAL A 165 -3.09 20.33 -0.63
C VAL A 165 -1.72 20.80 -1.13
N GLN A 166 -1.65 21.96 -1.79
CA GLN A 166 -0.38 22.49 -2.30
C GLN A 166 0.60 22.86 -1.17
N ALA A 167 0.11 23.19 0.02
CA ALA A 167 0.94 23.48 1.19
C ALA A 167 1.53 22.23 1.89
N LEU A 168 1.15 21.02 1.48
CA LEU A 168 1.71 19.80 2.06
C LEU A 168 3.22 19.65 1.76
N ASN A 169 4.02 19.28 2.75
CA ASN A 169 5.43 18.94 2.55
C ASN A 169 5.57 17.45 2.20
N GLU A 170 6.49 17.10 1.29
CA GLU A 170 6.79 15.69 0.97
C GLU A 170 7.57 15.00 2.10
N ILE A 171 8.34 15.76 2.88
CA ILE A 171 9.03 15.30 4.08
C ILE A 171 8.02 15.36 5.25
N GLY A 172 7.89 14.26 6.00
CA GLY A 172 7.04 14.15 7.19
C GLY A 172 7.50 15.08 8.31
N ARG A 173 6.63 15.28 9.31
CA ARG A 173 7.01 16.03 10.53
C ARG A 173 7.73 15.14 11.53
#